data_AF-A0A7W8HK07-F1
#
_entry.id   AF-A0A7W8HK07-F1
#
_cell.length_a   1.000
_cell.length_b   1.000
_cell.length_c   1.000
_cell.angle_alpha   90.00
_cell.angle_beta   90.00
_cell.angle_gamma   90.00
#
_symmetry.space_group_name_H-M   'P 1'
#
loop_
_entity.id
_entity.type
_entity.pdbx_description
1 polymer ?
#
loop_
_entity_poly.entity_id
_entity_poly.type
_entity_poly.pdbx_seq_one_letter_code
_entity_poly.pdbx_strand_id
1 'polypeptide(L)'
;MSRPSPTSDAPRSAPALPALDCDASARRALRRPVTLRVRFAEAPGVLQTLEGPVRYRAGAALVCGLRGECWPVERGPFEGRYEPAAGTAAGRDGLYRRRPGVVLARRLEAHIQVPVGAHGDLLRGRPGDWLLQYAPGEYGIVAPDIFGDTYALIADADADADADADADADADADADADAGGGCGAPE
;
A
#
# COMPACT_ATOMS: atom_id res chain seq x y z
N MET A 1 24.43 41.41 25.13
CA MET A 1 23.57 41.27 23.94
C MET A 1 23.43 39.78 23.63
N SER A 2 22.36 39.17 24.12
CA SER A 2 22.15 37.71 24.07
C SER A 2 21.60 37.27 22.72
N ARG A 3 22.15 36.19 22.16
CA ARG A 3 21.73 35.57 20.90
C ARG A 3 20.33 34.95 21.05
N PRO A 4 19.42 35.05 20.07
CA PRO A 4 18.19 34.29 20.09
C PRO A 4 18.47 32.82 19.70
N SER A 5 18.02 31.89 20.54
CA SER A 5 17.98 30.46 20.26
C SER A 5 16.98 30.16 19.12
N PRO A 6 17.31 29.28 18.16
CA PRO A 6 16.29 28.74 17.28
C PRO A 6 15.45 27.72 18.05
N THR A 7 14.19 28.06 18.32
CA THR A 7 13.15 27.10 18.68
C THR A 7 12.93 26.19 17.47
N SER A 8 13.64 25.06 17.44
CA SER A 8 13.33 23.96 16.55
C SER A 8 12.14 23.20 17.16
N ASP A 9 10.94 23.65 16.81
CA ASP A 9 9.70 22.91 17.05
C ASP A 9 9.76 21.66 16.14
N ALA A 10 10.31 20.58 16.69
CA ALA A 10 10.24 19.28 16.05
C ALA A 10 8.74 18.89 15.97
N PRO A 11 8.24 18.46 14.80
CA PRO A 11 6.86 18.02 14.71
C PRO A 11 6.69 16.85 15.68
N ARG A 12 5.78 17.01 16.66
CA ARG A 12 5.32 15.93 17.54
C ARG A 12 4.99 14.73 16.64
N SER A 13 5.80 13.68 16.72
CA SER A 13 5.53 12.39 16.07
C SER A 13 4.11 11.98 16.46
N ALA A 14 3.20 12.00 15.49
CA ALA A 14 1.92 11.32 15.62
C ALA A 14 2.21 9.86 15.99
N PRO A 15 1.39 9.20 16.82
CA PRO A 15 1.58 7.79 17.10
C PRO A 15 1.60 7.06 15.75
N ALA A 16 2.75 6.48 15.43
CA ALA A 16 2.90 5.71 14.20
C ALA A 16 1.91 4.56 14.29
N LEU A 17 0.92 4.56 13.40
CA LEU A 17 0.07 3.39 13.26
C LEU A 17 0.98 2.19 12.97
N PRO A 18 0.74 1.05 13.63
CA PRO A 18 1.51 -0.15 13.34
C PRO A 18 1.40 -0.45 11.86
N ALA A 19 2.54 -0.69 11.21
CA ALA A 19 2.58 -1.12 9.84
C ALA A 19 1.83 -2.47 9.73
N LEU A 20 1.02 -2.63 8.68
CA LEU A 20 0.22 -3.83 8.47
C LEU A 20 1.07 -5.00 7.94
N ASP A 21 2.33 -4.77 7.58
CA ASP A 21 3.26 -5.80 7.10
C ASP A 21 3.60 -6.83 8.18
N CYS A 22 3.66 -6.41 9.44
CA CYS A 22 3.89 -7.28 10.60
C CYS A 22 2.61 -7.73 11.31
N ASP A 23 1.43 -7.38 10.78
CA ASP A 23 0.15 -7.68 11.41
C ASP A 23 -0.44 -8.99 10.92
N ALA A 24 -0.57 -9.98 11.81
CA ALA A 24 -1.13 -11.30 11.49
C ALA A 24 -2.61 -11.25 11.03
N SER A 25 -3.32 -10.16 11.27
CA SER A 25 -4.69 -9.93 10.80
C SER A 25 -4.76 -9.21 9.45
N ALA A 26 -3.64 -8.69 8.95
CA ALA A 26 -3.57 -8.11 7.62
C ALA A 26 -3.64 -9.20 6.54
N ARG A 27 -4.26 -8.87 5.42
CA ARG A 27 -4.42 -9.72 4.25
C ARG A 27 -4.08 -8.92 3.00
N ARG A 28 -3.55 -9.59 1.98
CA ARG A 28 -3.33 -8.96 0.67
C ARG A 28 -4.67 -8.80 -0.03
N ALA A 29 -4.91 -7.62 -0.59
CA ALA A 29 -6.10 -7.31 -1.37
C ALA A 29 -5.71 -6.75 -2.74
N LEU A 30 -6.26 -7.33 -3.79
CA LEU A 30 -6.16 -6.80 -5.14
C LEU A 30 -7.18 -5.68 -5.30
N ARG A 31 -6.70 -4.46 -5.51
CA ARG A 31 -7.52 -3.35 -5.96
C ARG A 31 -7.93 -3.56 -7.40
N ARG A 32 -9.23 -3.63 -7.68
CA ARG A 32 -9.76 -3.85 -9.04
C ARG A 32 -9.57 -2.61 -9.93
N PRO A 33 -9.35 -2.81 -11.24
CA PRO A 33 -9.40 -1.71 -12.19
C PRO A 33 -10.83 -1.21 -12.33
N VAL A 34 -11.04 0.07 -12.02
CA VAL A 34 -12.35 0.72 -12.09
C VAL A 34 -12.18 2.09 -12.73
N THR A 35 -13.10 2.45 -13.62
CA THR A 35 -13.15 3.79 -14.20
C THR A 35 -13.97 4.70 -13.29
N LEU A 36 -13.33 5.77 -12.82
CA LEU A 36 -13.86 6.70 -11.84
C LEU A 36 -13.87 8.12 -12.42
N ARG A 37 -14.79 8.94 -11.94
CA ARG A 37 -14.82 10.35 -12.29
C ARG A 37 -13.81 11.10 -11.45
N VAL A 38 -13.00 11.94 -12.09
CA VAL A 38 -11.97 12.74 -11.42
C VAL A 38 -12.13 14.19 -11.81
N ARG A 39 -11.99 15.06 -10.81
CA ARG A 39 -11.86 16.50 -10.98
C ARG A 39 -10.59 17.00 -10.33
N PHE A 40 -9.87 17.92 -10.95
CA PHE A 40 -8.69 18.50 -10.34
C PHE A 40 -9.06 19.78 -9.60
N ALA A 41 -8.61 19.89 -8.35
CA ALA A 41 -8.85 21.06 -7.53
C ALA A 41 -8.11 22.27 -8.10
N GLU A 42 -8.82 23.37 -8.35
CA GLU A 42 -8.18 24.63 -8.79
C GLU A 42 -7.55 25.40 -7.62
N ALA A 43 -8.10 25.22 -6.42
CA ALA A 43 -7.68 25.87 -5.18
C ALA A 43 -7.59 24.84 -4.04
N PRO A 44 -6.80 25.09 -2.98
CA PRO A 44 -6.82 24.25 -1.79
C PRO A 44 -8.20 24.27 -1.11
N GLY A 45 -8.56 23.19 -0.46
CA GLY A 45 -9.87 23.05 0.17
C GLY A 45 -9.98 21.84 1.08
N VAL A 46 -11.21 21.55 1.51
CA VAL A 46 -11.56 20.39 2.34
C VAL A 46 -12.67 19.62 1.66
N LEU A 47 -12.47 18.32 1.46
CA LEU A 47 -13.49 17.42 0.93
C LEU A 47 -14.12 16.64 2.07
N GLN A 48 -15.45 16.57 2.12
CA GLN A 48 -16.16 15.70 3.06
C GLN A 48 -16.16 14.28 2.49
N THR A 49 -15.37 13.38 3.09
CA THR A 49 -15.43 11.94 2.80
C THR A 49 -16.37 11.24 3.79
N LEU A 50 -16.64 9.95 3.59
CA LEU A 50 -17.50 9.17 4.47
C LEU A 50 -16.89 9.00 5.87
N GLU A 51 -15.56 8.95 5.94
CA GLU A 51 -14.76 8.69 7.13
C GLU A 51 -14.31 9.98 7.83
N GLY A 52 -14.41 11.13 7.16
CA GLY A 52 -14.14 12.44 7.73
C GLY A 52 -13.76 13.52 6.71
N PRO A 53 -13.59 14.77 7.16
CA PRO A 53 -13.07 15.84 6.30
C PRO A 53 -11.58 15.61 6.00
N VAL A 54 -11.20 15.68 4.73
CA VAL A 54 -9.81 15.56 4.27
C VAL A 54 -9.41 16.82 3.51
N ARG A 55 -8.30 17.45 3.89
CA ARG A 55 -7.76 18.63 3.22
C ARG A 55 -6.99 18.23 1.98
N TYR A 56 -7.06 19.09 0.97
CA TYR A 56 -6.34 18.92 -0.28
C TYR A 56 -5.75 20.24 -0.77
N ARG A 57 -4.71 20.13 -1.60
CA ARG A 57 -4.04 21.27 -2.23
C ARG A 57 -4.61 21.54 -3.62
N ALA A 58 -4.37 22.75 -4.13
CA ALA A 58 -4.57 23.03 -5.55
C ALA A 58 -3.78 22.00 -6.39
N GLY A 59 -4.40 21.52 -7.46
CA GLY A 59 -3.89 20.48 -8.34
C GLY A 59 -4.17 19.05 -7.86
N ALA A 60 -4.70 18.82 -6.65
CA ALA A 60 -5.09 17.49 -6.18
C ALA A 60 -6.24 16.92 -7.02
N ALA A 61 -6.25 15.60 -7.20
CA ALA A 61 -7.30 14.88 -7.86
C ALA A 61 -8.41 14.54 -6.85
N LEU A 62 -9.60 15.10 -7.05
CA LEU A 62 -10.82 14.75 -6.35
C LEU A 62 -11.46 13.58 -7.10
N VAL A 63 -11.21 12.37 -6.61
CA VAL A 63 -11.69 11.12 -7.21
C VAL A 63 -13.04 10.78 -6.61
N CYS A 64 -14.02 10.48 -7.44
CA CYS A 64 -15.33 10.02 -7.01
C CYS A 64 -15.54 8.56 -7.39
N GLY A 65 -15.84 7.74 -6.38
CA GLY A 65 -16.09 6.31 -6.44
C GLY A 65 -17.42 5.94 -7.08
N LEU A 66 -17.72 4.65 -7.05
CA LEU A 66 -18.89 4.06 -7.72
C LEU A 66 -20.21 4.40 -7.00
N ARG A 67 -20.16 4.68 -5.70
CA ARG A 67 -21.36 4.96 -4.88
C ARG A 67 -21.52 6.46 -4.59
N GLY A 68 -20.76 7.30 -5.29
CA GLY A 68 -20.81 8.76 -5.17
C GLY A 68 -19.96 9.32 -4.01
N GLU A 69 -19.26 8.46 -3.28
CA GLU A 69 -18.22 8.87 -2.34
C GLU A 69 -17.08 9.54 -3.10
N CYS A 70 -16.47 10.57 -2.53
CA CYS A 70 -15.30 11.21 -3.15
C CYS A 70 -14.17 11.34 -2.13
N TRP A 71 -12.93 11.19 -2.59
CA TRP A 71 -11.73 11.32 -1.79
C TRP A 71 -10.66 12.11 -2.56
N PRO A 72 -9.86 12.95 -1.88
CA PRO A 72 -8.76 13.63 -2.52
C PRO A 72 -7.55 12.69 -2.63
N VAL A 73 -6.82 12.78 -3.73
CA VAL A 73 -5.53 12.14 -3.98
C VAL A 73 -4.57 13.21 -4.46
N GLU A 74 -3.37 13.25 -3.90
CA GLU A 74 -2.34 14.17 -4.38
C GLU A 74 -1.92 13.84 -5.82
N ARG A 75 -1.50 14.87 -6.56
CA ARG A 75 -1.19 14.73 -8.00
C ARG A 75 -0.11 13.68 -8.29
N GLY A 76 0.99 13.67 -7.52
CA GLY A 76 2.08 12.71 -7.71
C GLY A 76 1.60 11.25 -7.58
N PRO A 77 1.03 10.84 -6.42
CA PRO A 77 0.45 9.51 -6.26
C PRO A 77 -0.65 9.20 -7.27
N PHE A 78 -1.44 10.20 -7.69
CA PHE A 78 -2.50 10.03 -8.68
C PHE A 78 -1.95 9.58 -10.04
N GLU A 79 -0.92 10.25 -10.56
CA GLU A 79 -0.33 9.94 -11.87
C GLU A 79 0.24 8.52 -11.95
N GLY A 80 0.75 7.98 -10.84
CA GLY A 80 1.23 6.60 -10.76
C GLY A 80 0.11 5.54 -10.62
N ARG A 81 -1.07 5.92 -10.14
CA ARG A 81 -2.16 4.99 -9.78
C ARG A 81 -3.35 5.03 -10.72
N TYR A 82 -3.46 6.06 -11.54
CA TYR A 82 -4.58 6.30 -12.43
C TYR A 82 -4.09 6.63 -13.83
N GLU A 83 -4.79 6.10 -14.83
CA GLU A 83 -4.56 6.42 -16.24
C GLU A 83 -5.81 7.10 -16.82
N PRO A 84 -5.66 8.11 -17.69
CA PRO A 84 -6.82 8.72 -18.34
C PRO A 84 -7.55 7.67 -19.19
N ALA A 85 -8.88 7.62 -19.07
CA ALA A 85 -9.71 6.82 -19.95
C ALA A 85 -9.80 7.47 -21.34
N ALA A 86 -10.25 6.69 -22.34
CA ALA A 86 -10.43 7.18 -23.70
C ALA A 86 -11.27 8.48 -23.72
N GLY A 87 -10.75 9.50 -24.43
CA GLY A 87 -11.38 10.81 -24.52
C GLY A 87 -11.06 11.77 -23.37
N THR A 88 -10.31 11.36 -22.35
CA THR A 88 -9.83 12.24 -21.27
C THR A 88 -8.35 12.57 -21.48
N ALA A 89 -8.00 13.85 -21.45
CA ALA A 89 -6.60 14.26 -21.47
C ALA A 89 -6.00 14.13 -20.05
N ALA A 90 -4.77 13.62 -19.96
CA ALA A 90 -4.05 13.51 -18.68
C ALA A 90 -4.00 14.86 -17.95
N GLY A 91 -4.29 14.84 -16.64
CA GLY A 91 -4.29 16.03 -15.81
C GLY A 91 -5.51 16.95 -15.98
N ARG A 92 -6.50 16.57 -16.80
CA ARG A 92 -7.78 17.28 -16.98
C ARG A 92 -8.93 16.50 -16.35
N ASP A 93 -9.97 17.20 -15.95
CA ASP A 93 -11.22 16.60 -15.46
C ASP A 93 -11.75 15.58 -16.47
N GLY A 94 -12.27 14.46 -15.97
CA GLY A 94 -12.81 13.42 -16.83
C GLY A 94 -12.83 12.06 -16.16
N LEU A 95 -12.76 11.02 -16.99
CA LEU A 95 -12.78 9.64 -16.54
C LEU A 95 -11.36 9.10 -16.48
N TYR A 96 -11.03 8.48 -15.35
CA TYR A 96 -9.74 7.85 -15.14
C TYR A 96 -9.93 6.41 -14.68
N ARG A 97 -9.14 5.53 -15.28
CA ARG A 97 -9.09 4.13 -14.88
C ARG A 97 -8.03 3.97 -13.80
N ARG A 98 -8.46 3.47 -12.66
CA ARG A 98 -7.56 3.08 -11.57
C ARG A 98 -6.76 1.86 -12.01
N ARG A 99 -5.44 1.91 -11.89
CA ARG A 99 -4.56 0.76 -12.15
C ARG A 99 -4.82 -0.32 -11.09
N PRO A 100 -4.82 -1.61 -11.47
CA PRO A 100 -4.82 -2.68 -10.49
C PRO A 100 -3.55 -2.63 -9.64
N GLY A 101 -3.64 -3.09 -8.40
CA GLY A 101 -2.50 -3.12 -7.50
C GLY A 101 -2.81 -3.86 -6.21
N VAL A 102 -1.81 -4.53 -5.66
CA VAL A 102 -1.94 -5.23 -4.39
C VAL A 102 -1.71 -4.24 -3.26
N VAL A 103 -2.56 -4.29 -2.24
CA VAL A 103 -2.45 -3.50 -1.00
C VAL A 103 -2.61 -4.43 0.19
N LEU A 104 -2.10 -4.01 1.35
CA LEU A 104 -2.43 -4.69 2.61
C LEU A 104 -3.75 -4.15 3.13
N ALA A 105 -4.62 -5.04 3.58
CA ALA A 105 -5.94 -4.72 4.07
C ALA A 105 -6.18 -5.44 5.40
N ARG A 106 -6.64 -4.70 6.41
CA ARG A 106 -7.04 -5.24 7.71
C ARG A 106 -8.46 -4.77 8.01
N ARG A 107 -9.35 -5.72 8.32
CA ARG A 107 -10.69 -5.39 8.80
C ARG A 107 -10.59 -4.86 10.23
N LEU A 108 -11.23 -3.73 10.50
CA LEU A 108 -11.24 -3.10 11.80
C LEU A 108 -12.24 -3.79 12.72
N GLU A 109 -11.80 -4.11 13.93
CA GLU A 109 -12.66 -4.68 14.99
C GLU A 109 -13.08 -3.61 16.00
N ALA A 110 -12.36 -2.49 16.04
CA ALA A 110 -12.60 -1.36 16.94
C ALA A 110 -12.55 -0.04 16.18
N HIS A 111 -13.06 1.01 16.80
CA HIS A 111 -12.92 2.36 16.27
C HIS A 111 -11.45 2.78 16.26
N ILE A 112 -11.00 3.34 15.13
CA ILE A 112 -9.63 3.84 14.98
C ILE A 112 -9.64 5.21 14.31
N GLN A 113 -8.58 5.97 14.54
CA GLN A 113 -8.31 7.19 13.80
C GLN A 113 -6.95 7.08 13.12
N VAL A 114 -6.91 7.41 11.84
CA VAL A 114 -5.74 7.22 10.99
C VAL A 114 -5.41 8.54 10.29
N PRO A 115 -4.19 9.07 10.44
CA PRO A 115 -3.77 10.22 9.66
C PRO A 115 -3.60 9.84 8.19
N VAL A 116 -4.15 10.66 7.29
CA VAL A 116 -4.03 10.50 5.84
C VAL A 116 -3.61 11.80 5.16
N GLY A 117 -3.04 11.64 3.96
CA GLY A 117 -2.57 12.74 3.13
C GLY A 117 -1.39 13.51 3.76
N ALA A 118 -0.87 14.49 3.02
CA ALA A 118 0.27 15.29 3.50
C ALA A 118 -0.06 16.21 4.69
N HIS A 119 -1.35 16.42 4.97
CA HIS A 119 -1.82 17.25 6.07
C HIS A 119 -2.08 16.46 7.36
N GLY A 120 -2.01 15.12 7.32
CA GLY A 120 -2.27 14.26 8.46
C GLY A 120 -3.71 14.35 8.97
N ASP A 121 -4.67 14.58 8.07
CA ASP A 121 -6.09 14.64 8.46
C ASP A 121 -6.54 13.27 8.96
N LEU A 122 -7.36 13.26 10.00
CA LEU A 122 -7.74 12.01 10.68
C LEU A 122 -9.00 11.42 10.05
N LEU A 123 -8.86 10.30 9.35
CA LEU A 123 -10.00 9.45 8.99
C LEU A 123 -10.43 8.61 10.17
N ARG A 124 -11.74 8.47 10.36
CA ARG A 124 -12.33 7.67 11.42
C ARG A 124 -12.83 6.36 10.85
N GLY A 125 -12.21 5.26 11.27
CA GLY A 125 -12.67 3.92 10.96
C GLY A 125 -13.59 3.39 12.06
N ARG A 126 -14.63 2.68 11.65
CA ARG A 126 -15.56 1.98 12.54
C ARG A 126 -15.29 0.47 12.49
N PRO A 127 -15.73 -0.28 13.51
CA PRO A 127 -15.76 -1.74 13.42
C PRO A 127 -16.49 -2.18 12.14
N GLY A 128 -15.86 -3.05 11.35
CA GLY A 128 -16.35 -3.51 10.06
C GLY A 128 -15.73 -2.79 8.85
N ASP A 129 -15.16 -1.60 9.01
CA ASP A 129 -14.44 -0.92 7.94
C ASP A 129 -13.09 -1.59 7.66
N TRP A 130 -12.52 -1.33 6.50
CA TRP A 130 -11.22 -1.84 6.08
C TRP A 130 -10.16 -0.75 6.15
N LEU A 131 -9.11 -0.99 6.93
CA LEU A 131 -7.88 -0.22 6.90
C LEU A 131 -6.99 -0.76 5.79
N LEU A 132 -6.65 0.08 4.83
CA LEU A 132 -5.75 -0.23 3.72
C LEU A 132 -4.41 0.44 3.94
N GLN A 133 -3.33 -0.26 3.63
CA GLN A 133 -1.99 0.28 3.54
C GLN A 133 -1.49 0.15 2.10
N TYR A 134 -1.23 1.30 1.46
CA TYR A 134 -0.76 1.39 0.08
C TYR A 134 0.77 1.36 0.00
N ALA A 135 1.42 1.93 1.01
CA ALA A 135 2.87 1.99 1.19
C ALA A 135 3.17 2.18 2.70
N PRO A 136 4.43 2.00 3.15
CA PRO A 136 4.82 2.31 4.53
C PRO A 136 4.42 3.75 4.90
N GLY A 137 3.58 3.90 5.94
CA GLY A 137 3.06 5.20 6.38
C GLY A 137 1.91 5.77 5.56
N GLU A 138 1.48 5.12 4.48
CA GLU A 138 0.37 5.56 3.64
C GLU A 138 -0.86 4.67 3.81
N TYR A 139 -1.86 5.22 4.49
CA TYR A 139 -3.06 4.50 4.88
C TYR A 139 -4.33 5.10 4.26
N GLY A 140 -5.39 4.29 4.19
CA GLY A 140 -6.74 4.72 3.87
C GLY A 140 -7.76 3.86 4.59
N ILE A 141 -8.96 4.40 4.82
CA ILE A 141 -10.08 3.64 5.39
C ILE A 141 -11.16 3.55 4.33
N VAL A 142 -11.73 2.35 4.16
CA VAL A 142 -12.77 2.08 3.16
C VAL A 142 -13.91 1.32 3.83
N ALA A 143 -15.14 1.77 3.61
CA ALA A 143 -16.33 1.08 4.09
C ALA A 143 -16.44 -0.36 3.54
N PRO A 144 -17.04 -1.32 4.28
CA PRO A 144 -17.10 -2.73 3.89
C PRO A 144 -17.73 -2.96 2.53
N ASP A 145 -18.81 -2.25 2.20
CA ASP A 145 -19.48 -2.40 0.91
C ASP A 145 -18.60 -1.94 -0.26
N ILE A 146 -17.93 -0.78 -0.11
CA ILE A 146 -17.02 -0.24 -1.13
C ILE A 146 -15.82 -1.18 -1.30
N PHE A 147 -15.34 -1.78 -0.20
CA PHE A 147 -14.28 -2.78 -0.26
C PHE A 147 -14.71 -3.99 -1.09
N GLY A 148 -15.92 -4.54 -0.88
CA GLY A 148 -16.44 -5.68 -1.65
C GLY A 148 -16.60 -5.39 -3.15
N ASP A 149 -16.98 -4.17 -3.51
CA ASP A 149 -17.12 -3.75 -4.91
C ASP A 149 -15.77 -3.53 -5.59
N THR A 150 -14.81 -2.92 -4.89
CA THR A 150 -13.60 -2.36 -5.50
C THR A 150 -12.30 -3.10 -5.18
N TYR A 151 -12.32 -4.06 -4.24
CA TYR A 151 -11.19 -4.88 -3.84
C TYR A 151 -11.57 -6.37 -3.80
N ALA A 152 -10.59 -7.24 -3.94
CA ALA A 152 -10.72 -8.68 -3.75
C ALA A 152 -9.58 -9.16 -2.85
N LEU A 153 -9.88 -9.87 -1.77
CA LEU A 153 -8.85 -10.53 -0.96
C LEU A 153 -8.18 -11.61 -1.80
N ILE A 154 -6.84 -11.65 -1.76
CA ILE A 154 -6.03 -12.69 -2.39
C ILE A 154 -5.51 -13.57 -1.26
N ALA A 155 -5.70 -14.89 -1.36
CA ALA A 155 -5.07 -15.84 -0.45
C ALA A 155 -3.57 -15.81 -0.66
N ASP A 156 -2.79 -15.99 0.41
CA ASP A 156 -1.32 -15.95 0.42
C ASP A 156 -0.66 -17.18 -0.29
N ALA A 157 -1.34 -17.79 -1.27
CA ALA A 157 -0.95 -19.05 -1.88
C ALA A 157 0.18 -18.95 -2.92
N ASP A 158 0.82 -17.78 -3.07
CA ASP A 158 1.89 -17.53 -4.06
C ASP A 158 3.22 -17.11 -3.41
N ALA A 159 3.52 -17.60 -2.20
CA ALA A 159 4.83 -17.44 -1.56
C ALA A 159 5.73 -18.69 -1.64
N ASP A 160 5.23 -19.82 -2.14
CA ASP A 160 5.92 -21.13 -2.10
C ASP A 160 6.20 -21.75 -3.48
N ALA A 161 6.36 -20.96 -4.55
CA ALA A 161 6.55 -21.50 -5.91
C ALA A 161 7.95 -21.31 -6.53
N ASP A 162 8.97 -20.88 -5.77
CA ASP A 162 10.35 -20.70 -6.30
C ASP A 162 11.44 -21.38 -5.44
N ALA A 163 11.12 -22.51 -4.81
CA ALA A 163 12.09 -23.34 -4.10
C ALA A 163 12.26 -24.73 -4.74
N ASP A 164 12.15 -24.84 -6.06
CA ASP A 164 12.59 -26.02 -6.82
C ASP A 164 13.46 -25.54 -7.99
N ALA A 165 14.63 -24.99 -7.66
CA ALA A 165 15.74 -24.91 -8.61
C ALA A 165 16.66 -26.11 -8.34
N ASP A 166 16.32 -27.20 -9.02
CA ASP A 166 17.15 -28.33 -9.43
C ASP A 166 18.56 -28.36 -8.83
N ALA A 167 18.69 -29.10 -7.72
CA ALA A 167 19.96 -29.61 -7.25
C ALA A 167 20.33 -30.88 -8.05
N ASP A 168 20.79 -30.70 -9.28
CA ASP A 168 21.50 -31.73 -10.05
C ASP A 168 22.75 -31.10 -10.67
N ALA A 169 23.76 -30.87 -9.84
CA ALA A 169 25.14 -30.75 -10.31
C ALA A 169 25.86 -32.02 -9.86
N ASP A 170 25.69 -33.05 -10.69
CA ASP A 170 26.46 -34.28 -10.63
C ASP A 170 27.96 -33.98 -10.52
N ALA A 171 28.56 -34.71 -9.60
CA ALA A 171 29.97 -34.84 -9.39
C ALA A 171 30.66 -35.39 -10.64
N ASP A 172 31.84 -34.86 -10.96
CA ASP A 172 32.98 -35.69 -11.40
C ASP A 172 34.27 -34.90 -11.12
N ALA A 173 34.79 -35.14 -9.92
CA ALA A 173 36.14 -34.76 -9.53
C ALA A 173 37.04 -35.99 -9.71
N ASP A 174 37.65 -36.13 -10.89
CA ASP A 174 38.77 -37.04 -11.09
C ASP A 174 40.05 -36.37 -10.60
N ALA A 175 40.46 -36.69 -9.36
CA ALA A 175 41.80 -36.41 -8.86
C ALA A 175 42.26 -37.49 -7.86
N ASP A 176 43.04 -38.41 -8.42
CA ASP A 176 44.27 -39.01 -7.89
C ASP A 176 44.29 -39.94 -6.65
N ALA A 177 45.24 -40.88 -6.78
CA ALA A 177 45.97 -41.60 -5.75
C ALA A 177 45.47 -42.98 -5.32
N ASP A 178 45.95 -43.98 -6.08
CA ASP A 178 46.21 -45.34 -5.62
C ASP A 178 47.24 -45.31 -4.46
N ALA A 179 46.79 -45.69 -3.27
CA ALA A 179 47.67 -46.09 -2.17
C ALA A 179 46.96 -47.16 -1.33
N GLY A 180 47.11 -48.42 -1.76
CA GLY A 180 46.68 -49.58 -1.01
C GLY A 180 47.35 -49.67 0.37
N GLY A 181 46.54 -49.56 1.42
CA GLY A 181 46.92 -49.94 2.78
C GLY A 181 46.77 -51.45 2.97
N GLY A 182 47.84 -52.11 3.41
CA GLY A 182 47.81 -53.49 3.88
C GLY A 182 48.52 -53.61 5.22
N CYS A 183 47.80 -53.36 6.32
CA CYS A 183 48.24 -53.76 7.65
C CYS A 183 47.33 -54.90 8.12
N GLY A 184 47.85 -56.12 7.99
CA GLY A 184 47.31 -57.35 8.55
C GLY A 184 48.47 -58.20 9.04
N ALA A 185 48.60 -58.31 10.36
CA ALA A 185 49.54 -59.19 11.09
C ALA A 185 49.14 -60.68 10.94
N PRO A 186 49.64 -61.67 11.73
CA PRO A 186 50.85 -61.78 12.58
C PRO A 186 51.65 -63.09 12.35
N GLU A 187 52.86 -63.19 12.92
CA GLU A 187 53.43 -64.29 13.75
C GLU A 187 54.96 -64.16 13.86
#